data_AF-A0A3Q4MB25-F1
#
_entry.id   AF-A0A3Q4MB25-F1
#
_cell.length_a   1.000
_cell.length_b   1.000
_cell.length_c   1.000
_cell.angle_alpha   90.00
_cell.angle_beta   90.00
_cell.angle_gamma   90.00
#
_symmetry.space_group_name_H-M   'P 1'
#
loop_
_entity.id
_entity.type
_entity.pdbx_description
1 polymer ?
#
loop_
_entity_poly.entity_id
_entity_poly.type
_entity_poly.pdbx_seq_one_letter_code
_entity_poly.pdbx_strand_id
1 'polypeptide(L)'
;MAASSHRIMLGPLVAAIDQGTSSTRFLVFNSKTAELLSHHQVEIKQSFPKEGWVEEDPKEILQSVYECMERTCEKLMQLNIDISNIKGMCLFV
;
A
#
# COMPACT_ATOMS: atom_id res chain seq x y z
N MET A 1 24.72 -21.64 -15.22
CA MET A 1 23.64 -21.34 -16.18
C MET A 1 22.55 -20.64 -15.39
N ALA A 2 22.28 -19.36 -15.70
CA ALA A 2 21.36 -18.53 -14.93
C ALA A 2 19.92 -19.04 -15.14
N ALA A 3 19.26 -19.44 -14.06
CA ALA A 3 17.82 -19.68 -14.08
C ALA A 3 17.14 -18.34 -14.40
N SER A 4 16.56 -18.21 -15.59
CA SER A 4 15.76 -17.02 -15.91
C SER A 4 14.53 -17.06 -15.02
N SER A 5 14.52 -16.28 -13.93
CA SER A 5 13.34 -16.07 -13.12
C SER A 5 12.22 -15.59 -14.02
N HIS A 6 11.20 -16.42 -14.20
CA HIS A 6 10.01 -16.11 -14.98
C HIS A 6 9.28 -14.99 -14.23
N ARG A 7 9.56 -13.72 -14.58
CA ARG A 7 8.78 -12.59 -14.08
C ARG A 7 7.37 -12.76 -14.61
N ILE A 8 6.38 -12.78 -13.73
CA ILE A 8 4.99 -12.80 -14.16
C ILE A 8 4.75 -11.43 -14.82
N MET A 9 4.58 -11.44 -16.14
CA MET A 9 4.32 -10.22 -16.90
C MET A 9 2.86 -9.81 -16.73
N LEU A 10 2.53 -9.36 -15.51
CA LEU A 10 1.25 -8.70 -15.24
C LEU A 10 1.22 -7.38 -16.02
N GLY A 11 0.01 -7.00 -16.47
CA GLY A 11 -0.22 -5.72 -17.12
C GLY A 11 0.12 -4.53 -16.22
N PRO A 12 -0.14 -3.29 -16.66
CA PRO A 12 0.06 -2.12 -15.80
C PRO A 12 -0.60 -2.32 -14.43
N LEU A 13 0.07 -1.93 -13.36
CA LEU A 13 -0.45 -2.00 -12.00
C LEU A 13 -0.89 -0.60 -11.56
N VAL A 14 -1.88 -0.57 -10.69
CA VAL A 14 -2.35 0.67 -10.04
C VAL A 14 -2.25 0.47 -8.54
N ALA A 15 -1.65 1.44 -7.86
CA ALA A 15 -1.58 1.46 -6.41
C ALA A 15 -2.64 2.41 -5.83
N ALA A 16 -3.11 2.12 -4.63
CA ALA A 16 -3.98 3.00 -3.85
C ALA A 16 -3.46 3.10 -2.43
N ILE A 17 -3.30 4.34 -1.95
CA ILE A 17 -3.17 4.64 -0.53
C ILE A 17 -4.57 4.90 -0.01
N ASP A 18 -5.00 4.16 0.99
CA ASP A 18 -6.29 4.34 1.68
C ASP A 18 -5.98 4.73 3.13
N GLN A 19 -6.01 6.03 3.39
CA GLN A 19 -5.71 6.61 4.71
C GLN A 19 -7.02 6.90 5.42
N GLY A 20 -7.51 5.91 6.15
CA GLY A 20 -8.66 6.07 7.03
C GLY A 20 -8.27 6.58 8.41
N THR A 21 -9.28 6.90 9.21
CA THR A 21 -9.12 7.45 10.57
C THR A 21 -8.50 6.50 11.58
N SER A 22 -8.54 5.19 11.32
CA SER A 22 -8.05 4.17 12.26
C SER A 22 -6.89 3.36 11.70
N SER A 23 -6.64 3.47 10.40
CA SER A 23 -5.58 2.71 9.74
C SER A 23 -5.24 3.31 8.38
N THR A 24 -3.99 3.16 7.99
CA THR A 24 -3.54 3.35 6.62
C THR A 24 -3.39 2.00 5.93
N ARG A 25 -3.73 1.95 4.65
CA ARG A 25 -3.48 0.80 3.77
C ARG A 25 -2.76 1.24 2.52
N PHE A 26 -1.95 0.34 1.98
CA PHE A 26 -1.43 0.44 0.63
C PHE A 26 -1.82 -0.83 -0.13
N LEU A 27 -2.52 -0.66 -1.25
CA LEU A 27 -3.11 -1.72 -2.05
C LEU A 27 -2.55 -1.64 -3.47
N VAL A 28 -2.26 -2.78 -4.09
CA VAL A 28 -1.79 -2.85 -5.47
C VAL A 28 -2.69 -3.77 -6.28
N PHE A 29 -3.23 -3.23 -7.36
CA PHE A 29 -4.20 -3.89 -8.23
C PHE A 29 -3.65 -4.11 -9.63
N ASN A 30 -4.12 -5.15 -10.29
CA ASN A 30 -3.97 -5.31 -11.73
C ASN A 30 -4.95 -4.36 -12.46
N SER A 31 -4.43 -3.45 -13.30
CA SER A 31 -5.26 -2.46 -14.00
C SER A 31 -6.32 -3.05 -14.93
N LYS A 32 -6.11 -4.27 -15.44
CA LYS A 32 -7.01 -4.88 -16.43
C LYS A 32 -8.10 -5.75 -15.79
N THR A 33 -7.76 -6.43 -14.70
CA THR A 33 -8.67 -7.38 -14.04
C THR A 33 -9.29 -6.83 -12.77
N ALA A 34 -8.80 -5.69 -12.27
CA ALA A 34 -9.13 -5.13 -10.95
C ALA A 34 -8.81 -6.07 -9.78
N GLU A 35 -8.02 -7.12 -10.02
CA GLU A 35 -7.60 -8.07 -8.99
C GLU A 35 -6.63 -7.39 -8.01
N LEU A 36 -6.87 -7.59 -6.71
CA LEU A 36 -5.96 -7.16 -5.65
C LEU A 36 -4.79 -8.14 -5.56
N LEU A 37 -3.59 -7.68 -5.91
CA LEU A 37 -2.38 -8.51 -5.96
C LEU A 37 -1.66 -8.57 -4.62
N SER A 38 -1.57 -7.44 -3.91
CA SER A 38 -0.89 -7.33 -2.63
C SER A 38 -1.39 -6.12 -1.87
N HIS A 39 -1.33 -6.20 -0.54
CA HIS A 39 -1.59 -5.06 0.33
C HIS A 39 -0.91 -5.20 1.70
N HIS A 40 -0.84 -4.07 2.39
CA HIS A 40 -0.52 -4.01 3.80
C HIS A 40 -1.38 -2.95 4.49
N GLN A 41 -1.57 -3.12 5.80
CA GLN A 41 -2.35 -2.23 6.65
C GLN A 41 -1.55 -1.98 7.92
N VAL A 42 -1.52 -0.71 8.33
CA VAL A 42 -0.94 -0.25 9.60
C VAL A 42 -2.01 0.53 10.34
N GLU A 43 -2.26 0.17 11.60
CA GLU A 43 -3.18 0.90 12.47
C GLU A 43 -2.57 2.22 12.94
N ILE A 44 -3.38 3.27 13.03
CA ILE A 44 -2.99 4.58 13.54
C ILE A 44 -3.67 4.79 14.89
N LYS A 45 -2.92 5.35 15.85
CA LYS A 45 -3.46 5.70 17.15
C LYS A 45 -4.24 7.01 17.07
N GLN A 46 -5.45 6.98 17.61
CA GLN A 46 -6.27 8.16 17.81
C GLN A 46 -6.09 8.68 19.24
N SER A 47 -5.89 9.99 19.38
CA SER A 47 -5.83 10.67 20.66
C SER A 47 -7.16 11.36 20.95
N PHE A 48 -7.68 11.17 22.18
CA PHE A 48 -8.94 11.76 22.64
C PHE A 48 -8.67 12.64 23.86
N PRO A 49 -8.06 13.84 23.70
CA PRO A 49 -7.64 14.67 24.82
C PRO A 49 -8.83 15.29 25.58
N LYS A 50 -9.99 15.43 24.92
CA LYS A 50 -11.22 15.98 25.48
C LYS A 50 -12.43 15.23 24.91
N GLU A 51 -13.55 15.33 25.62
CA GLU A 51 -14.82 14.78 25.15
C GLU A 51 -15.19 15.38 23.78
N GLY A 52 -15.47 14.51 22.81
CA GLY A 52 -15.79 14.90 21.43
C GLY A 52 -14.60 15.31 20.56
N TRP A 53 -13.36 15.28 21.07
CA TRP A 53 -12.16 15.61 20.28
C TRP A 53 -11.47 14.35 19.79
N VAL A 54 -11.00 14.39 18.55
CA VAL A 54 -10.12 13.38 17.95
C VAL A 54 -8.92 14.12 17.36
N GLU A 55 -7.72 13.74 17.79
CA GLU A 55 -6.46 14.27 17.28
C GLU A 55 -5.61 13.13 16.74
N GLU A 56 -4.96 13.38 15.60
CA GLU A 56 -4.03 12.45 14.94
C GLU A 56 -2.69 13.15 14.70
N ASP A 57 -1.58 12.43 14.85
CA ASP A 57 -0.25 12.96 14.54
C ASP A 57 0.03 12.83 13.03
N PRO A 58 0.24 13.94 12.29
CA PRO A 58 0.57 13.87 10.86
C PRO A 58 1.83 13.06 10.56
N LYS A 59 2.79 12.98 11.50
CA LYS A 59 4.00 12.16 11.34
C LYS A 59 3.68 10.67 11.44
N GLU A 60 2.77 10.28 12.32
CA GLU A 60 2.32 8.89 12.45
C GLU A 60 1.60 8.45 11.16
N ILE A 61 0.71 9.31 10.63
CA ILE A 61 0.03 9.06 9.35
C ILE A 61 1.05 8.91 8.20
N LEU A 62 2.04 9.80 8.12
CA LEU A 62 3.03 9.71 7.06
C LEU A 62 3.90 8.45 7.19
N GLN A 63 4.27 8.09 8.42
CA GLN A 63 5.06 6.90 8.69
C GLN A 63 4.28 5.61 8.37
N SER A 64 2.99 5.56 8.69
CA SER A 64 2.13 4.41 8.36
C SER A 64 1.98 4.24 6.84
N VAL A 65 1.91 5.33 6.07
CA VAL A 65 1.93 5.28 4.60
C VAL A 65 3.22 4.66 4.09
N TYR A 66 4.39 5.14 4.54
CA TYR A 66 5.67 4.60 4.11
C TYR A 66 5.83 3.13 4.47
N GLU A 67 5.46 2.74 5.68
CA GLU A 67 5.50 1.35 6.12
C GLU A 67 4.58 0.47 5.28
N CYS A 68 3.35 0.91 5.01
CA CYS A 68 2.43 0.19 4.13
C CYS A 68 3.02 -0.01 2.72
N MET A 69 3.62 1.04 2.15
CA MET A 69 4.24 0.99 0.83
C MET A 69 5.42 0.00 0.79
N GLU A 70 6.34 0.10 1.75
CA GLU A 70 7.52 -0.75 1.84
C GLU A 70 7.13 -2.22 1.98
N ARG A 71 6.28 -2.55 2.96
CA ARG A 71 5.82 -3.93 3.23
C ARG A 71 5.08 -4.53 2.06
N THR A 72 4.27 -3.74 1.35
CA THR A 72 3.55 -4.23 0.17
C THR A 72 4.51 -4.48 -0.99
N CYS A 73 5.50 -3.60 -1.19
CA CYS A 73 6.54 -3.78 -2.19
C CYS A 73 7.39 -5.03 -1.92
N GLU A 74 7.78 -5.28 -0.66
CA GLU A 74 8.46 -6.51 -0.26
C GLU A 74 7.64 -7.76 -0.64
N LYS A 75 6.34 -7.78 -0.33
CA LYS A 75 5.43 -8.86 -0.73
C LYS A 75 5.34 -9.03 -2.25
N LEU A 76 5.29 -7.94 -3.01
CA LEU A 76 5.27 -8.00 -4.48
C LEU A 76 6.56 -8.62 -5.04
N MET A 77 7.71 -8.27 -4.48
CA MET A 77 9.00 -8.88 -4.86
C MET A 77 9.01 -10.38 -4.57
N GLN A 78 8.47 -10.82 -3.43
CA GLN A 78 8.36 -12.24 -3.08
C GLN A 78 7.43 -13.00 -4.05
N LEU A 79 6.44 -12.32 -4.62
CA LEU A 79 5.54 -12.85 -5.64
C LEU A 79 6.12 -12.78 -7.07
N ASN A 80 7.39 -12.38 -7.23
CA ASN A 80 8.04 -12.12 -8.53
C ASN A 80 7.27 -11.10 -9.42
N ILE A 81 6.56 -10.16 -8.79
CA ILE A 81 5.86 -9.07 -9.48
C ILE A 81 6.77 -7.84 -9.52
N ASP A 82 6.96 -7.29 -10.72
CA ASP A 82 7.81 -6.12 -10.92
C ASP A 82 7.09 -4.82 -10.51
N ILE A 83 7.62 -4.14 -9.50
CA ILE A 83 7.07 -2.88 -8.98
C ILE A 83 7.13 -1.76 -10.03
N SER A 84 8.08 -1.82 -10.98
CA SER A 84 8.16 -0.84 -12.07
C SER A 84 6.91 -0.84 -12.97
N ASN A 85 6.05 -1.85 -12.87
CA ASN A 85 4.77 -1.90 -13.54
C ASN A 85 3.68 -1.06 -12.87
N ILE A 86 3.88 -0.52 -11.67
CA ILE A 86 2.97 0.45 -11.08
C ILE A 86 3.04 1.75 -11.91
N LYS A 87 1.97 2.03 -12.65
CA LYS A 87 1.89 3.19 -13.57
C LYS A 87 1.01 4.32 -13.05
N GLY A 88 0.30 4.10 -11.96
CA GLY A 88 -0.55 5.09 -11.33
C GLY A 88 -0.69 4.82 -9.84
N MET A 89 -0.87 5.89 -9.08
CA MET A 89 -1.15 5.83 -7.65
C MET A 89 -2.26 6.83 -7.34
N CYS A 90 -3.28 6.39 -6.62
CA CYS A 90 -4.33 7.24 -6.08
C CYS A 90 -4.26 7.30 -4.55
N LEU A 91 -4.78 8.39 -3.99
CA LEU A 91 -4.95 8.59 -2.56
C LEU A 91 -6.45 8.68 -2.26
N PHE A 92 -6.89 7.87 -1.31
CA PHE A 92 -8.22 7.92 -0.70
C PHE A 92 -8.06 8.33 0.77
N VAL A 93 -8.82 9.33 1.18
CA VAL A 93 -8.93 9.88 2.53
C VAL A 93 -10.40 10.02 2.88
#